data_AF-A0A7I7M2N5-F1
#
_entry.id   AF-A0A7I7M2N5-F1
#
_cell.length_a   1.000
_cell.length_b   1.000
_cell.length_c   1.000
_cell.angle_alpha   90.00
_cell.angle_beta   90.00
_cell.angle_gamma   90.00
#
_symmetry.space_group_name_H-M   'P 1'
#
loop_
_entity.id
_entity.type
_entity.pdbx_description
1 polymer ?
#
loop_
_entity_poly.entity_id
_entity_poly.type
_entity_poly.pdbx_seq_one_letter_code
_entity_poly.pdbx_strand_id
1 'polypeptide(L)' 'MLGIGTPETLRTWIRRSEVDTGQRPGVTSAMAEENKALRKEIAELRRANEILKAAAIFFGAELDRPGRR' A
#
# COMPACT_ATOMS: atom_id res chain seq x y z
N MET A 1 28.51 24.16 19.51
CA MET A 1 27.09 23.96 19.15
C MET A 1 26.99 22.60 18.47
N LEU A 2 26.49 21.58 19.17
CA LEU A 2 26.34 20.24 18.59
C LEU A 2 25.28 20.36 17.49
N GLY A 3 25.64 20.05 16.23
CA GLY A 3 24.84 20.21 15.01
C GLY A 3 23.64 19.26 14.90
N ILE A 4 22.97 19.05 16.03
CA ILE A 4 21.75 18.29 16.16
C ILE A 4 20.64 19.32 15.98
N GLY A 5 19.69 19.01 15.09
CA GLY A 5 18.59 19.89 14.69
C GLY A 5 17.90 20.54 15.90
N THR A 6 17.21 21.66 15.63
CA THR A 6 16.52 22.47 16.62
C THR A 6 15.84 21.60 17.70
N PRO A 7 15.76 22.06 18.97
CA PRO A 7 15.22 21.27 20.09
C PRO A 7 13.83 20.65 19.82
N GLU A 8 13.09 21.20 18.87
CA GLU A 8 11.82 20.67 18.36
C GLU A 8 11.98 19.36 17.57
N THR A 9 13.00 19.22 16.71
CA THR A 9 13.29 17.98 15.96
C THR A 9 13.55 16.81 16.90
N LEU A 10 14.35 17.03 17.95
CA LEU A 10 14.62 16.00 18.96
C LEU A 10 13.35 15.57 19.69
N ARG A 11 12.47 16.51 20.07
CA ARG A 11 11.18 16.20 20.70
C ARG A 11 10.30 15.34 19.79
N THR A 12 10.27 15.63 18.49
CA THR A 12 9.53 14.82 17.52
C THR A 12 10.08 13.40 17.44
N TRP A 13 11.40 13.22 17.44
CA TRP A 13 12.04 11.90 17.39
C TRP A 13 11.78 11.08 18.66
N ILE A 14 11.86 11.71 19.83
CA ILE A 14 11.52 11.06 21.09
C ILE A 14 10.06 10.58 21.05
N ARG A 15 9.13 11.45 20.65
CA ARG A 15 7.71 11.08 20.55
C ARG A 15 7.46 9.95 19.55
N ARG A 16 8.18 9.93 18.43
CA ARG A 16 8.15 8.81 17.46
C ARG A 16 8.62 7.52 18.11
N SER A 17 9.74 7.57 18.82
CA SER A 17 10.30 6.42 19.53
C SER A 17 9.38 5.91 20.66
N GLU A 18 8.66 6.79 21.36
CA GLU A 18 7.66 6.38 22.36
C GLU A 18 6.50 5.59 21.70
N VAL A 19 6.09 6.00 20.50
CA VAL A 19 5.06 5.27 19.73
C VAL A 19 5.61 3.92 19.24
N ASP A 20 6.82 3.92 18.69
CA ASP A 20 7.46 2.69 18.16
C ASP A 20 7.74 1.65 19.26
N THR A 21 8.00 2.09 20.50
CA THR A 21 8.22 1.23 21.67
C THR A 21 6.95 0.91 22.46
N GLY A 22 5.79 1.40 22.01
CA GLY A 22 4.50 1.16 22.67
C GLY A 22 4.29 1.92 23.99
N GLN A 23 5.19 2.84 24.34
CA GLN A 23 5.01 3.76 25.48
C GLN A 23 3.88 4.77 25.23
N ARG A 24 3.55 5.00 23.96
CA ARG A 24 2.44 5.86 23.55
C ARG A 24 1.57 5.18 22.49
N PRO A 25 0.25 5.37 22.53
CA PRO A 25 -0.61 4.92 21.45
C PRO A 25 -0.30 5.68 20.16
N GLY A 26 -0.25 4.96 19.05
CA GLY A 26 -0.03 5.51 17.71
C GLY A 26 0.26 4.41 16.69
N VAL A 27 0.38 4.80 15.42
CA VAL A 27 0.82 3.89 14.36
C VAL A 27 2.34 3.86 14.39
N THR A 28 2.90 2.68 14.61
CA THR A 28 4.35 2.49 14.57
C THR A 28 4.87 2.68 13.14
N SER A 29 6.13 3.04 13.03
CA SER A 29 6.85 3.17 11.76
C SER A 29 6.79 1.86 10.98
N ALA A 30 6.90 0.71 11.65
CA ALA A 30 6.76 -0.61 11.05
C ALA A 30 5.35 -0.85 10.47
N MET A 31 4.30 -0.53 11.22
CA MET A 31 2.91 -0.64 10.73
C MET A 31 2.64 0.29 9.55
N ALA A 32 3.26 1.47 9.53
CA ALA A 32 3.13 2.41 8.40
C ALA A 32 3.81 1.89 7.13
N GLU A 33 5.00 1.31 7.26
CA GLU A 33 5.73 0.67 6.16
C GLU A 33 4.95 -0.53 5.60
N GLU A 34 4.44 -1.40 6.47
CA GLU A 34 3.62 -2.55 6.06
C GLU A 34 2.34 -2.09 5.34
N ASN A 35 1.64 -1.10 5.87
CA ASN A 35 0.46 -0.53 5.20
C ASN A 35 0.79 0.01 3.81
N LYS A 36 1.95 0.63 3.63
CA LYS A 36 2.40 1.13 2.32
C LYS A 36 2.68 -0.03 1.36
N ALA A 37 3.34 -1.09 1.83
CA ALA A 37 3.61 -2.29 1.03
C ALA A 37 2.30 -2.98 0.60
N LEU A 38 1.38 -3.19 1.54
CA LEU A 38 0.07 -3.78 1.28
C LEU A 38 -0.76 -2.95 0.29
N ARG A 39 -0.76 -1.63 0.42
CA ARG A 39 -1.45 -0.75 -0.53
C ARG A 39 -0.90 -0.87 -1.95
N LYS A 40 0.42 -1.04 -2.09
CA LYS A 40 1.05 -1.27 -3.40
C LYS A 40 0.62 -2.62 -3.98
N GLU A 41 0.69 -3.68 -3.19
CA GLU A 41 0.29 -5.02 -3.63
C GLU A 41 -1.19 -5.07 -4.05
N ILE A 42 -2.08 -4.47 -3.26
CA ILE A 42 -3.52 -4.37 -3.59
C ILE A 42 -3.72 -3.62 -4.92
N ALA A 43 -2.97 -2.56 -5.18
CA ALA A 43 -3.07 -1.82 -6.43
C ALA A 43 -2.63 -2.66 -7.63
N GLU A 44 -1.55 -3.43 -7.50
CA GLU A 44 -1.06 -4.34 -8.55
C GLU A 44 -2.04 -5.48 -8.80
N LEU A 45 -2.55 -6.11 -7.74
CA LEU A 45 -3.56 -7.17 -7.83
C LEU A 45 -4.85 -6.68 -8.49
N ARG A 46 -5.31 -5.47 -8.14
CA ARG A 46 -6.47 -4.86 -8.80
C ARG A 46 -6.24 -4.64 -10.28
N ARG A 47 -5.07 -4.10 -10.67
CA ARG A 47 -4.72 -3.92 -12.08
C ARG A 47 -4.71 -5.26 -12.83
N ALA A 48 -4.09 -6.29 -12.27
CA ALA A 48 -4.05 -7.62 -12.87
C ALA A 48 -5.46 -8.21 -13.02
N ASN A 49 -6.30 -8.07 -11.99
CA ASN A 49 -7.68 -8.56 -12.02
C ASN A 49 -8.51 -7.87 -13.12
N GLU A 50 -8.36 -6.56 -13.30
CA GLU A 50 -9.06 -5.84 -14.38
C GLU A 50 -8.62 -6.31 -15.78
N ILE A 51 -7.33 -6.61 -15.98
CA ILE A 51 -6.84 -7.20 -17.23
C ILE A 51 -7.48 -8.58 -17.46
N LEU A 52 -7.50 -9.42 -16.44
CA LEU A 52 -8.08 -10.76 -16.53
C LEU A 52 -9.59 -10.71 -16.83
N LYS A 53 -10.33 -9.80 -16.19
CA LYS A 53 -11.75 -9.58 -16.49
C LYS A 53 -11.96 -9.11 -17.92
N ALA A 54 -11.15 -8.15 -18.39
CA ALA A 54 -11.24 -7.67 -19.76
C ALA A 54 -10.97 -8.80 -20.78
N ALA A 55 -9.96 -9.64 -20.52
CA ALA A 55 -9.68 -10.82 -21.34
C ALA A 55 -10.84 -11.83 -21.31
N ALA A 56 -11.40 -12.12 -20.13
CA ALA A 56 -12.54 -13.03 -19.99
C ALA A 56 -13.77 -12.53 -20.75
N ILE A 57 -14.04 -11.22 -20.73
CA ILE A 57 -15.13 -10.62 -21.51
C ILE A 57 -14.86 -10.76 -23.01
N PHE A 58 -13.63 -10.45 -23.45
CA PHE A 58 -13.25 -10.54 -24.86
C PHE A 58 -13.41 -11.96 -25.41
N PHE A 59 -12.86 -12.96 -24.72
CA PHE A 59 -12.97 -14.36 -25.13
C PHE A 59 -14.38 -14.94 -24.93
N GLY A 60 -15.09 -14.53 -23.88
CA GLY A 60 -16.49 -14.92 -23.67
C GLY A 60 -17.40 -14.43 -24.79
N ALA A 61 -17.21 -13.21 -25.29
CA ALA A 61 -17.94 -12.66 -26.43
C ALA A 61 -17.56 -13.35 -27.76
N GLU A 62 -16.35 -13.88 -27.89
CA GLU A 62 -15.93 -14.69 -29.05
C GLU A 62 -16.61 -16.07 -29.06
N LEU A 63 -16.85 -16.66 -27.88
CA LEU A 63 -17.53 -17.96 -27.74
C LEU A 63 -19.05 -17.91 -27.97
N ASP A 64 -19.70 -16.76 -27.72
CA ASP A 64 -21.15 -16.58 -27.93
C ASP A 64 -21.53 -16.34 -29.40
N ARG A 65 -20.54 -16.04 -30.27
CA ARG A 65 -20.81 -15.82 -31.70
C ARG A 65 -21.08 -17.19 -32.35
N PRO A 66 -22.33 -17.51 -32.77
CA PRO A 66 -22.57 -18.75 -33.49
C PRO A 66 -21.70 -18.70 -34.75
N GLY A 67 -20.83 -19.71 -34.89
CA GLY A 67 -20.02 -19.88 -36.08
C GLY A 67 -20.93 -19.76 -37.29
N ARG A 68 -20.77 -18.69 -38.06
CA ARG A 68 -21.56 -18.43 -39.25
C ARG A 68 -21.24 -19.55 -40.23
N ARG A 69 -22.12 -20.55 -40.26
CA ARG A 69 -22.17 -21.60 -41.29
C ARG A 69 -23.18 -21.18 -42.35
#